data_AF-A0A7S2DRG0-F1
#
_entry.id   AF-A0A7S2DRG0-F1
#
_cell.length_a   1.000
_cell.length_b   1.000
_cell.length_c   1.000
_cell.angle_alpha   90.00
_cell.angle_beta   90.00
_cell.angle_gamma   90.00
#
_symmetry.space_group_name_H-M   'P 1'
#
loop_
_entity.id
_entity.type
_entity.pdbx_description
1 polymer ?
#
loop_
_entity_poly.entity_id
_entity_poly.type
_entity_poly.pdbx_seq_one_letter_code
_entity_poly.pdbx_strand_id
1 'polypeptide(L)'
;APPLAVYRDVVTPEEEARLVTEADWWLRRQRYQDGHFDNVIVGYREVQKAPTAFTAASQAVLKRITSTVFPVGTSLLPLHLLDLRADGYIGRHVDHVEYSGKYIVGLS
;
A
#
# COMPACT_ATOMS: atom_id res chain seq x y z
N ALA A 1 -4.23 19.85 3.64
CA ALA A 1 -3.16 19.37 2.76
C ALA A 1 -3.44 19.87 1.35
N PRO A 2 -2.43 20.16 0.50
CA PRO A 2 -2.69 20.29 -0.93
C PRO A 2 -3.42 19.02 -1.43
N PRO A 3 -4.23 19.09 -2.49
CA PRO A 3 -5.03 17.95 -2.95
C PRO A 3 -4.18 16.72 -3.33
N LEU A 4 -2.86 16.91 -3.51
CA LEU A 4 -1.88 15.87 -3.74
C LEU A 4 -0.50 16.34 -3.25
N ALA A 5 0.27 15.46 -2.61
CA ALA A 5 1.68 15.69 -2.27
C ALA A 5 2.51 14.48 -2.71
N VAL A 6 3.69 14.73 -3.29
CA VAL A 6 4.63 13.69 -3.73
C VAL A 6 5.95 13.90 -3.01
N TYR A 7 6.40 12.87 -2.30
CA TYR A 7 7.68 12.85 -1.60
C TYR A 7 8.57 11.83 -2.28
N ARG A 8 9.80 12.20 -2.60
CA ARG A 8 10.79 11.31 -3.22
C ARG A 8 11.72 10.76 -2.14
N ASP A 9 12.21 9.55 -2.36
CA ASP A 9 13.28 8.94 -1.56
C ASP A 9 12.95 8.91 -0.04
N VAL A 10 11.68 8.66 0.30
CA VAL A 10 11.17 8.63 1.69
C VAL A 10 11.60 7.40 2.47
N VAL A 11 12.04 6.37 1.75
CA VAL A 11 12.62 5.13 2.27
C VAL A 11 14.00 4.95 1.66
N THR A 12 14.94 4.42 2.44
CA THR A 12 16.25 4.03 1.91
C THR A 12 16.15 2.70 1.14
N PRO A 13 17.14 2.37 0.28
CA PRO A 13 17.15 1.08 -0.41
C PRO A 13 17.09 -0.13 0.54
N GLU A 14 17.67 -0.02 1.73
CA GLU A 14 17.63 -1.08 2.74
C GLU A 14 16.24 -1.21 3.39
N GLU A 15 15.54 -0.09 3.58
CA GLU A 15 14.16 -0.08 4.08
C GLU A 15 13.19 -0.64 3.03
N GLU A 16 13.37 -0.25 1.76
CA GLU A 16 12.62 -0.77 0.62
C GLU A 16 12.79 -2.29 0.50
N ALA A 17 14.03 -2.79 0.44
CA ALA A 17 14.31 -4.21 0.29
C ALA A 17 13.67 -5.05 1.42
N ARG A 18 13.64 -4.50 2.64
CA ARG A 18 12.99 -5.15 3.78
C ARG A 18 11.47 -5.19 3.62
N LEU A 19 10.84 -4.07 3.29
CA LEU A 19 9.40 -3.99 3.06
C LEU A 19 8.95 -4.92 1.93
N VAL A 20 9.70 -4.96 0.82
CA VAL A 20 9.44 -5.85 -0.32
C VAL A 20 9.57 -7.32 0.08
N THR A 21 10.63 -7.68 0.83
CA THR A 21 10.82 -9.06 1.30
C THR A 21 9.66 -9.55 2.17
N GLU A 22 9.18 -8.69 3.08
CA GLU A 22 8.03 -8.99 3.93
C GLU A 22 6.74 -9.09 3.12
N ALA A 23 6.51 -8.11 2.22
CA ALA A 23 5.33 -8.08 1.34
C ALA A 23 5.25 -9.31 0.42
N ASP A 24 6.35 -9.64 -0.27
CA ASP A 24 6.42 -10.79 -1.17
C ASP A 24 6.19 -12.11 -0.43
N TRP A 25 6.55 -12.19 0.85
CA TRP A 25 6.20 -13.36 1.66
C TRP A 25 4.70 -13.61 1.67
N TRP A 26 3.87 -12.59 1.84
CA TRP A 26 2.42 -12.78 1.79
C TRP A 26 1.89 -12.89 0.36
N LEU A 27 2.39 -12.07 -0.55
CA LEU A 27 1.88 -11.96 -1.92
C LEU A 27 2.19 -13.20 -2.77
N ARG A 28 3.32 -13.88 -2.56
CA ARG A 28 3.64 -15.13 -3.30
C ARG A 28 2.65 -16.28 -3.08
N ARG A 29 1.83 -16.19 -2.04
CA ARG A 29 0.78 -17.17 -1.73
C ARG A 29 -0.54 -16.84 -2.42
N GLN A 30 -0.68 -15.63 -2.97
CA GLN A 30 -1.85 -15.19 -3.71
C GLN A 30 -1.69 -15.50 -5.19
N ARG A 31 -2.79 -15.86 -5.83
CA ARG A 31 -2.84 -15.98 -7.28
C ARG A 31 -3.08 -14.61 -7.89
N TYR A 32 -2.44 -14.37 -9.03
CA TYR A 32 -2.79 -13.24 -9.87
C TYR A 32 -4.23 -13.37 -10.36
N GLN A 33 -4.95 -12.26 -10.33
CA GLN A 33 -6.32 -12.09 -10.78
C GLN A 33 -6.29 -11.27 -12.07
N ASP A 34 -6.99 -11.74 -13.09
CA ASP A 34 -7.05 -11.07 -14.38
C ASP A 34 -8.07 -9.91 -14.40
N GLY A 35 -8.84 -9.72 -13.32
CA GLY A 35 -9.73 -8.57 -13.16
C GLY A 35 -10.49 -8.59 -11.83
N HIS A 36 -10.80 -7.41 -11.31
CA HIS A 36 -11.68 -7.19 -10.17
C HIS A 36 -13.14 -6.99 -10.64
N PHE A 37 -14.14 -7.12 -9.74
CA PHE A 37 -15.56 -7.02 -10.13
C PHE A 37 -15.96 -5.66 -10.71
N ASP A 38 -15.21 -4.61 -10.38
CA ASP A 38 -15.38 -3.24 -10.89
C ASP A 38 -14.53 -2.95 -12.13
N ASN A 39 -13.75 -3.93 -12.62
CA ASN A 39 -12.79 -3.82 -13.73
C ASN A 39 -11.76 -2.69 -13.58
N VAL A 40 -11.48 -2.25 -12.36
CA VAL A 40 -10.49 -1.19 -12.11
C VAL A 40 -9.08 -1.74 -12.14
N ILE A 41 -8.82 -2.89 -11.52
CA ILE A 41 -7.48 -3.47 -11.43
C ILE A 41 -7.42 -4.77 -12.22
N VAL A 42 -6.39 -4.91 -13.05
CA VAL A 42 -6.16 -6.05 -13.94
C VAL A 42 -4.73 -6.56 -13.75
N GLY A 43 -4.57 -7.89 -13.77
CA GLY A 43 -3.25 -8.54 -13.71
C GLY A 43 -2.54 -8.33 -12.36
N TYR A 44 -3.27 -8.50 -11.25
CA TYR A 44 -2.80 -8.13 -9.91
C TYR A 44 -2.92 -9.27 -8.90
N ARG A 45 -2.16 -9.21 -7.80
CA ARG A 45 -2.40 -10.00 -6.60
C ARG A 45 -2.33 -9.06 -5.39
N GLU A 46 -3.14 -9.33 -4.38
CA GLU A 46 -3.23 -8.44 -3.23
C GLU A 46 -3.45 -9.19 -1.92
N VAL A 47 -3.10 -8.52 -0.82
CA VAL A 47 -3.43 -8.98 0.52
C VAL A 47 -3.49 -7.78 1.47
N GLN A 48 -4.37 -7.85 2.47
CA GLN A 48 -4.41 -6.86 3.55
C GLN A 48 -3.64 -7.36 4.77
N LYS A 49 -2.87 -6.48 5.42
CA LYS A 49 -2.11 -6.79 6.63
C LYS A 49 -2.22 -5.69 7.67
N ALA A 50 -2.40 -6.09 8.93
CA ALA A 50 -2.21 -5.15 10.03
C ALA A 50 -0.74 -4.69 10.06
N PRO A 51 -0.44 -3.43 10.44
CA PRO A 51 0.94 -2.97 10.62
C PRO A 51 1.76 -3.85 11.56
N THR A 52 1.11 -4.45 12.57
CA THR A 52 1.72 -5.36 13.53
C THR A 52 2.21 -6.68 12.93
N ALA A 53 1.82 -7.02 11.69
CA ALA A 53 2.32 -8.19 10.98
C ALA A 53 3.76 -7.99 10.45
N PHE A 54 4.22 -6.74 10.35
CA PHE A 54 5.57 -6.40 9.91
C PHE A 54 6.59 -6.47 11.04
N THR A 55 7.86 -6.57 10.70
CA THR A 55 8.96 -6.47 11.67
C THR A 55 8.97 -5.10 12.36
N ALA A 56 9.57 -5.01 13.55
CA ALA A 56 9.68 -3.74 14.28
C ALA A 56 10.39 -2.64 13.45
N ALA A 57 11.38 -3.02 12.65
CA ALA A 57 12.08 -2.10 11.75
C ALA A 57 11.14 -1.55 10.66
N SER A 58 10.38 -2.42 10.00
CA SER A 58 9.40 -2.02 8.99
C SER A 58 8.22 -1.23 9.58
N GLN A 59 7.77 -1.57 10.78
CA GLN A 59 6.77 -0.78 11.52
C GLN A 59 7.25 0.65 11.80
N ALA A 60 8.53 0.85 12.11
CA ALA A 60 9.09 2.18 12.31
C ALA A 60 9.03 3.03 11.02
N VAL A 61 9.33 2.41 9.87
CA VAL A 61 9.23 3.06 8.54
C VAL A 61 7.78 3.42 8.21
N LEU A 62 6.86 2.46 8.35
CA LEU A 62 5.43 2.66 8.12
C LEU A 62 4.87 3.77 9.02
N LYS A 63 5.27 3.80 10.29
CA LYS A 63 4.90 4.86 11.24
C LYS A 63 5.44 6.22 10.81
N ARG A 64 6.70 6.31 10.36
CA ARG A 64 7.31 7.55 9.87
C ARG A 64 6.57 8.12 8.66
N ILE A 65 6.22 7.26 7.70
CA ILE A 65 5.46 7.65 6.50
C ILE A 65 4.07 8.16 6.91
N THR A 66 3.33 7.37 7.68
CA THR A 66 1.95 7.69 8.07
C THR A 66 1.86 8.92 8.96
N SER A 67 2.80 9.15 9.89
CA SER A 67 2.82 10.35 10.72
C SER A 67 3.20 11.62 9.97
N THR A 68 3.83 11.50 8.80
CA THR A 68 4.17 12.64 7.94
C THR A 68 2.94 13.13 7.17
N VAL A 69 2.02 12.22 6.83
CA VAL A 69 0.88 12.53 5.97
C VAL A 69 -0.45 12.65 6.73
N PHE A 70 -0.68 11.78 7.70
CA PHE A 70 -1.97 11.73 8.41
C PHE A 70 -1.98 12.67 9.62
N PRO A 71 -3.09 13.40 9.84
CA PRO A 71 -3.29 14.13 11.08
C PRO A 71 -3.21 13.22 12.31
N VAL A 72 -2.77 13.78 13.43
CA VAL A 72 -2.77 13.09 14.73
C VAL A 72 -4.16 12.57 15.05
N GLY A 73 -4.25 11.32 15.50
CA GLY A 73 -5.53 10.66 15.82
C GLY A 73 -6.22 9.98 14.63
N THR A 74 -5.62 9.99 13.43
CA THR A 74 -6.13 9.23 12.29
C THR A 74 -5.91 7.73 12.53
N SER A 75 -7.00 6.95 12.53
CA SER A 75 -6.94 5.49 12.58
C SER A 75 -6.45 4.93 11.25
N LEU A 76 -5.45 4.05 11.30
CA LEU A 76 -4.93 3.37 10.13
C LEU A 76 -5.75 2.12 9.84
N LEU A 77 -6.29 2.02 8.62
CA LEU A 77 -6.89 0.79 8.11
C LEU A 77 -5.80 -0.26 7.84
N PRO A 78 -6.15 -1.56 7.69
CA PRO A 78 -5.19 -2.56 7.26
C PRO A 78 -4.44 -2.10 6.01
N LEU A 79 -3.13 -2.34 5.99
CA LEU A 79 -2.27 -1.99 4.87
C LEU A 79 -2.61 -2.88 3.69
N HIS A 80 -2.90 -2.26 2.55
CA HIS A 80 -3.15 -2.93 1.29
C HIS A 80 -1.83 -3.12 0.56
N LEU A 81 -1.43 -4.38 0.39
CA LEU A 81 -0.27 -4.75 -0.42
C LEU A 81 -0.79 -5.19 -1.79
N LEU A 82 -0.31 -4.52 -2.83
CA LEU A 82 -0.71 -4.75 -4.21
C LEU A 82 0.53 -5.02 -5.04
N ASP A 83 0.49 -6.07 -5.84
CA ASP A 83 1.54 -6.41 -6.79
C ASP A 83 0.91 -6.60 -8.18
N LEU A 84 1.49 -5.92 -9.16
CA LEU A 84 1.04 -5.89 -10.54
C LEU A 84 2.01 -6.70 -11.40
N ARG A 85 1.46 -7.51 -12.31
CA ARG A 85 2.25 -8.05 -13.41
C ARG A 85 2.81 -6.91 -14.25
N ALA A 86 3.82 -7.23 -15.07
CA ALA A 86 4.38 -6.30 -16.04
C ALA A 86 3.33 -5.74 -17.03
N ASP A 87 2.29 -6.52 -17.33
CA ASP A 87 1.14 -6.13 -18.17
C ASP A 87 -0.12 -5.76 -17.37
N GLY A 88 -0.03 -5.78 -16.02
CA GLY A 88 -1.11 -5.37 -15.13
C GLY A 88 -1.24 -3.85 -15.06
N TYR A 89 -2.43 -3.37 -14.72
CA TYR A 89 -2.70 -1.94 -14.60
C TYR A 89 -3.82 -1.62 -13.60
N ILE A 90 -3.82 -0.36 -13.17
CA ILE A 90 -4.89 0.25 -12.38
C ILE A 90 -5.57 1.30 -13.26
N GLY A 91 -6.83 1.05 -13.61
CA GLY A 91 -7.69 1.96 -14.36
C GLY A 91 -8.08 3.19 -13.56
N ARG A 92 -8.59 4.21 -14.26
CA ARG A 92 -9.09 5.43 -13.63
C ARG A 92 -10.27 5.10 -12.72
N HIS A 93 -10.16 5.43 -11.44
CA HIS A 93 -11.23 5.23 -10.46
C HIS A 93 -11.14 6.28 -9.34
N VAL A 94 -12.15 6.26 -8.49
CA VAL A 94 -12.14 6.95 -7.19
C VAL A 94 -12.30 5.87 -6.14
N ASP A 95 -11.35 5.83 -5.20
CA ASP A 95 -11.43 5.00 -4.01
C ASP A 95 -12.80 5.08 -3.33
N HIS A 96 -13.30 3.95 -2.86
CA HIS A 96 -14.60 3.90 -2.23
C HIS A 96 -14.58 4.66 -0.89
N VAL A 97 -15.39 5.71 -0.78
CA VAL A 97 -15.37 6.66 0.36
C VAL A 97 -15.53 5.97 1.72
N GLU A 98 -16.37 4.93 1.79
CA GLU A 98 -16.62 4.19 3.03
C GLU A 98 -15.47 3.24 3.42
N TYR A 99 -14.64 2.83 2.45
CA TYR A 99 -13.59 1.81 2.67
C TYR A 99 -12.17 2.38 2.66
N SER A 100 -11.92 3.54 2.04
CA SER A 100 -10.58 4.16 1.99
C SER A 100 -10.40 5.30 2.99
N GLY A 101 -11.49 5.86 3.52
CA GLY A 101 -11.44 6.99 4.45
C GLY A 101 -11.07 8.32 3.79
N LYS A 102 -10.53 9.27 4.57
CA LYS A 102 -10.29 10.66 4.14
C LYS A 102 -8.93 10.90 3.48
N TYR A 103 -7.97 10.00 3.68
CA TYR A 103 -6.59 10.20 3.26
C TYR A 103 -6.03 8.88 2.73
N ILE A 104 -5.31 8.95 1.61
CA ILE A 104 -4.64 7.81 0.99
C ILE A 104 -3.15 8.13 0.92
N VAL A 105 -2.33 7.13 1.26
CA VAL A 105 -0.87 7.19 1.10
C VAL A 105 -0.43 5.94 0.38
N GLY A 106 0.10 6.12 -0.83
CA GLY A 106 0.79 5.07 -1.57
C GLY A 106 2.30 5.16 -1.37
N LEU A 107 2.96 4.00 -1.25
CA LEU A 107 4.40 3.84 -1.35
C LEU A 107 4.69 3.01 -2.60
N SER A 108 5.64 3.45 -3.42
CA SER A 108 6.06 2.79 -4.66
C SER A 108 7.56 2.97 -4.85
#